data_AF-X1J533-F1
#
_entry.id   AF-X1J533-F1
#
_cell.length_a   1.000
_cell.length_b   1.000
_cell.length_c   1.000
_cell.angle_alpha   90.00
_cell.angle_beta   90.00
_cell.angle_gamma   90.00
#
_symmetry.space_group_name_H-M   'P 1'
#
loop_
_entity.id
_entity.type
_entity.pdbx_description
1 polymer ?
#
loop_
_entity_poly.entity_id
_entity_poly.type
_entity_poly.pdbx_seq_one_letter_code
_entity_poly.pdbx_strand_id
1 'polypeptide(L)'
;MSSPKTKIHSEAEMAQFIKEEIKAFAHNSPLNRLPSTDNYIIFDEPLVQFADGDDPLFTEYKTIIDPTHLTPGEAMAKAFNKSPEDMPAHLSVISWVLPIGSKIRESNRKHSLTPSRLWLR
;
A
#
# COMPACT_ATOMS: atom_id res chain seq x y z
N MET A 1 4.93 -37.12 15.87
CA MET A 1 5.02 -36.02 14.89
C MET A 1 3.73 -35.23 14.98
N SER A 2 3.75 -34.08 15.65
CA SER A 2 2.57 -33.21 15.78
C SER A 2 2.64 -32.15 14.70
N SER A 3 1.66 -32.11 13.80
CA SER A 3 1.50 -31.05 12.81
C SER A 3 1.38 -29.69 13.52
N PRO A 4 1.99 -28.61 13.00
CA PRO A 4 1.81 -27.29 13.58
C PRO A 4 0.33 -26.91 13.48
N LYS A 5 -0.32 -26.65 14.63
CA LYS A 5 -1.66 -26.08 14.64
C LYS A 5 -1.56 -24.69 14.02
N THR A 6 -2.13 -24.50 12.83
CA THR A 6 -2.35 -23.17 12.24
C THR A 6 -3.15 -22.35 13.25
N LYS A 7 -2.53 -21.33 13.85
CA LYS A 7 -3.27 -20.37 14.66
C LYS A 7 -4.21 -19.63 13.72
N ILE A 8 -5.52 -19.78 13.95
CA ILE A 8 -6.52 -18.96 13.27
C ILE A 8 -6.43 -17.58 13.92
N HIS A 9 -5.87 -16.62 13.20
CA HIS A 9 -5.86 -15.22 13.61
C HIS A 9 -7.18 -14.57 13.19
N SER A 10 -7.73 -13.71 14.05
CA SER A 10 -8.85 -12.85 13.66
C SER A 10 -8.43 -11.88 12.55
N GLU A 11 -9.41 -11.35 11.79
CA GLU A 11 -9.15 -10.37 10.74
C GLU A 11 -8.41 -9.13 11.27
N ALA A 12 -8.78 -8.64 12.45
CA ALA A 12 -8.13 -7.50 13.08
C ALA A 12 -6.66 -7.79 13.45
N GLU A 13 -6.36 -9.01 13.94
CA GLU A 13 -4.98 -9.42 14.23
C GLU A 13 -4.16 -9.54 12.94
N MET A 14 -4.75 -10.07 11.86
CA MET A 14 -4.08 -10.16 10.56
C MET A 14 -3.82 -8.78 9.95
N ALA A 15 -4.81 -7.90 9.98
CA ALA A 15 -4.66 -6.53 9.51
C ALA A 15 -3.58 -5.78 10.30
N GLN A 16 -3.55 -5.95 11.62
CA GLN A 16 -2.52 -5.35 12.45
C GLN A 16 -1.13 -5.95 12.15
N PHE A 17 -1.03 -7.26 11.98
CA PHE A 17 0.23 -7.91 11.59
C PHE A 17 0.75 -7.37 10.25
N ILE A 18 -0.07 -7.35 9.21
CA ILE A 18 0.33 -6.86 7.88
C ILE A 18 0.75 -5.38 7.95
N LYS A 19 0.03 -4.55 8.71
CA LYS A 19 0.38 -3.15 8.93
C LYS A 19 1.77 -3.01 9.53
N GLU A 20 2.07 -3.75 10.59
CA GLU A 20 3.39 -3.71 11.23
C GLU A 20 4.51 -4.24 10.32
N GLU A 21 4.26 -5.30 9.55
CA GLU A 21 5.23 -5.83 8.59
C GLU A 21 5.58 -4.80 7.49
N ILE A 22 4.59 -4.12 6.92
CA ILE A 22 4.82 -3.07 5.91
C ILE A 22 5.62 -1.91 6.51
N LYS A 23 5.25 -1.46 7.72
CA LYS A 23 5.96 -0.38 8.42
C LYS A 23 7.40 -0.77 8.74
N ALA A 24 7.61 -1.97 9.29
CA ALA A 24 8.92 -2.49 9.63
C ALA A 24 9.79 -2.65 8.36
N PHE A 25 9.23 -3.16 7.27
CA PHE A 25 9.93 -3.29 6.00
C PHE A 25 10.40 -1.92 5.49
N ALA A 26 9.51 -0.93 5.41
CA ALA A 26 9.86 0.41 4.93
C ALA A 26 10.87 1.11 5.85
N HIS A 27 10.72 0.96 7.18
CA HIS A 27 11.63 1.55 8.15
C HIS A 27 13.03 0.94 8.05
N ASN A 28 13.14 -0.39 7.97
CA ASN A 28 14.42 -1.09 8.04
C ASN A 28 15.11 -1.28 6.68
N SER A 29 14.40 -1.00 5.58
CA SER A 29 14.97 -1.16 4.24
C SER A 29 16.15 -0.19 4.00
N PRO A 30 17.33 -0.69 3.60
CA PRO A 30 18.43 0.17 3.18
C PRO A 30 18.11 0.97 1.91
N LEU A 31 17.08 0.56 1.15
CA LEU A 31 16.59 1.29 -0.02
C LEU A 31 15.78 2.53 0.37
N ASN A 32 15.32 2.64 1.61
CA ASN A 32 14.64 3.82 2.14
C ASN A 32 15.62 4.75 2.88
N ARG A 33 16.83 4.89 2.33
CA ARG A 33 17.89 5.73 2.88
C ARG A 33 18.49 6.55 1.75
N LEU A 34 18.76 7.81 2.03
CA LEU A 34 19.44 8.73 1.12
C LEU A 34 20.93 8.85 1.52
N PRO A 35 21.87 8.14 0.85
CA PRO A 35 23.25 8.06 1.31
C PRO A 35 23.97 9.41 1.33
N SER A 36 23.59 10.30 0.41
CA SER A 36 24.21 11.62 0.26
C SER A 36 23.77 12.66 1.32
N THR A 37 22.90 12.27 2.26
CA THR A 37 22.34 13.16 3.30
C THR A 37 22.28 12.42 4.64
N ASP A 38 23.42 11.97 5.16
CA ASP A 38 23.51 11.33 6.49
C ASP A 38 22.50 10.18 6.68
N ASN A 39 22.32 9.38 5.62
CA ASN A 39 21.32 8.30 5.56
C ASN A 39 19.89 8.73 5.92
N TYR A 40 19.50 9.97 5.58
CA TYR A 40 18.15 10.46 5.82
C TYR A 40 17.09 9.55 5.18
N ILE A 41 15.96 9.40 5.86
CA ILE A 41 14.85 8.55 5.42
C ILE A 41 14.14 9.21 4.23
N ILE A 42 13.95 8.47 3.13
CA ILE A 42 13.30 9.00 1.91
C ILE A 42 11.79 9.06 2.11
N PHE A 43 11.20 8.01 2.68
CA PHE A 43 9.79 7.88 2.99
C PHE A 43 9.58 7.69 4.48
N ASP A 44 8.77 8.57 5.07
CA ASP A 44 8.31 8.47 6.46
C ASP A 44 7.50 7.17 6.68
N GLU A 45 7.07 6.93 7.92
CA GLU A 45 6.28 5.74 8.27
C GLU A 45 5.10 5.55 7.30
N PRO A 46 4.97 4.36 6.67
CA PRO A 46 3.87 4.09 5.76
C PRO A 46 2.49 4.26 6.42
N LEU A 47 1.57 4.86 5.68
CA LEU A 47 0.15 4.82 6.03
C LEU A 47 -0.44 3.55 5.43
N VAL A 48 -1.08 2.71 6.24
CA VAL A 48 -1.68 1.44 5.80
C VAL A 48 -3.11 1.35 6.31
N GLN A 49 -4.05 1.11 5.40
CA GLN A 49 -5.47 0.94 5.68
C GLN A 49 -6.05 -0.21 4.89
N PHE A 50 -7.21 -0.66 5.33
CA PHE A 50 -7.93 -1.80 4.77
C PHE A 50 -9.35 -1.34 4.39
N ALA A 51 -9.84 -1.86 3.29
CA ALA A 51 -11.23 -1.73 2.87
C ALA A 51 -11.80 -3.12 2.57
N ASP A 52 -13.12 -3.24 2.72
CA ASP A 52 -13.85 -4.41 2.22
C ASP A 52 -13.76 -4.43 0.68
N GLY A 53 -13.49 -5.60 0.10
CA GLY A 53 -13.44 -5.78 -1.34
C GLY A 53 -14.80 -5.58 -2.01
N ASP A 54 -15.89 -5.72 -1.25
CA ASP A 54 -17.27 -5.50 -1.70
C ASP A 54 -17.77 -4.08 -1.37
N ASP A 55 -16.89 -3.16 -0.96
CA ASP A 55 -17.27 -1.77 -0.73
C ASP A 55 -17.94 -1.17 -2.00
N PRO A 56 -19.17 -0.63 -1.90
CA PRO A 56 -19.91 -0.11 -3.04
C PRO A 56 -19.15 0.94 -3.86
N LEU A 57 -18.22 1.67 -3.22
CA LEU A 57 -17.40 2.69 -3.85
C LEU A 57 -16.65 2.17 -5.08
N PHE A 58 -16.19 0.92 -5.07
CA PHE A 58 -15.50 0.33 -6.21
C PHE A 58 -16.40 0.17 -7.44
N THR A 59 -17.68 -0.16 -7.21
CA THR A 59 -18.67 -0.24 -8.29
C THR A 59 -19.07 1.16 -8.77
N GLU A 60 -19.21 2.12 -7.84
CA GLU A 60 -19.50 3.51 -8.17
C GLU A 60 -18.42 4.14 -9.06
N TYR A 61 -17.15 3.79 -8.87
CA TYR A 61 -16.05 4.28 -9.71
C TYR A 61 -16.16 3.91 -11.19
N LYS A 62 -16.85 2.81 -11.53
CA LYS A 62 -17.17 2.51 -12.93
C LYS A 62 -18.07 3.56 -13.56
N THR A 63 -18.89 4.24 -12.77
CA THR A 63 -19.77 5.32 -13.24
C THR A 63 -19.11 6.70 -13.09
N ILE A 64 -18.43 6.93 -11.96
CA ILE A 64 -17.84 8.24 -11.62
C ILE A 64 -16.60 8.54 -12.47
N ILE A 65 -15.76 7.53 -12.72
CA ILE A 65 -14.47 7.72 -13.39
C ILE A 65 -14.53 7.18 -14.81
N ASP A 66 -14.71 5.86 -14.97
CA ASP A 66 -14.81 5.21 -16.29
C ASP A 66 -15.31 3.76 -16.14
N PRO A 67 -16.18 3.25 -17.04
CA PRO A 67 -16.71 1.88 -16.96
C PRO A 67 -15.65 0.77 -16.98
N THR A 68 -14.44 1.06 -17.46
CA THR A 68 -13.31 0.14 -17.48
C THR A 68 -12.59 0.01 -16.14
N HIS A 69 -12.97 0.77 -15.10
CA HIS A 69 -12.48 0.56 -13.74
C HIS A 69 -12.79 -0.85 -13.27
N LEU A 70 -11.85 -1.46 -12.56
CA LEU A 70 -11.99 -2.81 -12.02
C LEU A 70 -12.41 -2.74 -10.56
N THR A 71 -13.40 -3.54 -10.17
CA THR A 71 -13.62 -3.87 -8.76
C THR A 71 -12.47 -4.73 -8.23
N PRO A 72 -12.29 -4.87 -6.91
CA PRO A 72 -11.28 -5.75 -6.33
C PRO A 72 -11.38 -7.19 -6.84
N GLY A 73 -12.60 -7.74 -6.94
CA GLY A 73 -12.84 -9.08 -7.49
C GLY A 73 -12.43 -9.20 -8.96
N GLU A 74 -12.80 -8.24 -9.81
CA GLU A 74 -12.40 -8.22 -11.22
C GLU A 74 -10.88 -8.07 -11.39
N ALA A 75 -10.26 -7.22 -10.59
CA ALA A 75 -8.81 -7.01 -10.61
C ALA A 75 -8.06 -8.28 -10.21
N MET A 76 -8.53 -8.98 -9.17
CA MET A 76 -7.93 -10.24 -8.72
C MET A 76 -8.13 -11.35 -9.77
N ALA A 77 -9.33 -11.49 -10.32
CA ALA A 77 -9.63 -12.46 -11.38
C ALA A 77 -8.71 -12.26 -12.60
N LYS A 78 -8.56 -11.00 -13.03
CA LYS A 78 -7.63 -10.64 -14.10
C LYS A 78 -6.19 -10.99 -13.77
N ALA A 79 -5.72 -10.72 -12.55
CA ALA A 79 -4.34 -11.01 -12.12
C ALA A 79 -4.03 -12.51 -12.09
N PHE A 80 -5.01 -13.36 -11.75
CA PHE A 80 -4.86 -14.81 -11.72
C PHE A 80 -5.31 -15.51 -13.01
N ASN A 81 -5.69 -14.76 -14.04
CA ASN A 81 -6.23 -15.28 -15.30
C ASN A 81 -7.39 -16.28 -15.07
N LYS A 82 -8.35 -15.86 -14.24
CA LYS A 82 -9.56 -16.61 -13.84
C LYS A 82 -10.81 -15.76 -14.06
N SER A 83 -11.98 -16.36 -13.90
CA SER A 83 -13.24 -15.61 -13.88
C SER A 83 -13.48 -14.95 -12.52
N PRO A 84 -14.21 -13.82 -12.45
CA PRO A 84 -14.61 -13.20 -11.19
C PRO A 84 -15.36 -14.15 -10.25
N GLU A 85 -16.15 -15.08 -10.80
CA GLU A 85 -16.88 -16.07 -10.00
C GLU A 85 -15.95 -17.08 -9.29
N ASP A 86 -14.71 -17.23 -9.74
CA ASP A 86 -13.71 -18.12 -9.12
C ASP A 86 -12.97 -17.43 -7.95
N MET A 87 -13.22 -16.14 -7.71
CA MET A 87 -12.55 -15.39 -6.64
C MET A 87 -13.18 -15.69 -5.28
N PRO A 88 -12.40 -15.59 -4.18
CA PRO A 88 -12.96 -15.68 -2.85
C PRO A 88 -14.11 -14.69 -2.65
N ALA A 89 -15.17 -15.14 -1.98
CA ALA A 89 -16.36 -14.32 -1.70
C ALA A 89 -16.07 -13.12 -0.78
N HIS A 90 -14.95 -13.14 -0.05
CA HIS A 90 -14.54 -12.05 0.83
C HIS A 90 -13.09 -11.69 0.49
N LEU A 91 -12.92 -10.47 -0.03
CA LEU A 91 -11.63 -9.89 -0.34
C LEU A 91 -11.37 -8.70 0.58
N SER A 92 -10.11 -8.47 0.93
CA SER A 92 -9.69 -7.24 1.60
C SER A 92 -8.79 -6.46 0.67
N VAL A 93 -9.04 -5.17 0.51
CA VAL A 93 -8.16 -4.27 -0.22
C VAL A 93 -7.21 -3.62 0.77
N ILE A 94 -5.91 -3.80 0.56
CA ILE A 94 -4.86 -3.17 1.37
C ILE A 94 -4.35 -1.94 0.62
N SER A 95 -4.66 -0.76 1.13
CA SER A 95 -4.14 0.50 0.59
C SER A 95 -2.99 0.98 1.47
N TRP A 96 -1.84 1.23 0.85
CA TRP A 96 -0.67 1.74 1.55
C TRP A 96 0.01 2.85 0.76
N VAL A 97 0.54 3.83 1.48
CA VAL A 97 1.19 5.02 0.92
C VAL A 97 2.56 5.18 1.58
N LEU A 98 3.55 5.53 0.76
CA LEU A 98 4.90 5.92 1.19
C LEU A 98 5.00 7.46 1.20
N PRO A 99 4.83 8.13 2.36
CA PRO A 99 4.88 9.58 2.41
C PRO A 99 6.33 10.04 2.27
N ILE A 100 6.63 10.91 1.32
CA ILE A 100 7.98 11.49 1.20
C ILE A 100 8.34 12.24 2.48
N GLY A 101 9.56 12.06 2.98
CA GLY A 101 10.07 12.64 4.21
C GLY A 101 9.87 14.16 4.30
N SER A 102 9.47 14.65 5.48
CA SER A 102 9.16 16.06 5.73
C SER A 102 10.26 17.02 5.24
N LYS A 103 11.54 16.73 5.52
CA LYS A 103 12.68 17.55 5.10
C LYS A 103 12.80 17.64 3.57
N ILE A 104 12.53 16.54 2.87
CA ILE A 104 12.58 16.49 1.40
C ILE A 104 11.44 17.36 0.84
N ARG A 105 10.21 17.17 1.34
CA ARG A 105 9.04 17.99 0.96
C ARG A 105 9.24 19.48 1.23
N GLU A 106 9.73 19.83 2.40
CA GLU A 106 9.98 21.22 2.81
C GLU A 106 11.06 21.87 1.97
N SER A 107 12.14 21.13 1.66
CA SER A 107 13.16 21.62 0.76
C SER A 107 12.57 21.89 -0.63
N ASN A 108 11.72 21.00 -1.14
CA ASN A 108 11.14 21.12 -2.48
C ASN A 108 10.09 22.22 -2.58
N ARG A 109 9.31 22.44 -1.51
CA ARG A 109 8.23 23.46 -1.47
C ARG A 109 8.72 24.87 -1.83
N LYS A 110 9.98 25.19 -1.57
CA LYS A 110 10.58 26.51 -1.84
C LYS A 110 10.96 26.70 -3.30
N HIS A 111 10.88 25.67 -4.14
CA HIS A 111 11.26 25.72 -5.54
C HIS A 111 10.04 25.59 -6.45
N SER A 112 9.90 26.49 -7.42
CA SER A 112 8.77 26.54 -8.36
C SER A 112 9.13 26.14 -9.80
N LEU A 113 10.40 26.24 -10.18
CA LEU A 113 10.86 25.95 -11.55
C LEU A 113 11.57 24.60 -11.67
N THR A 114 12.34 24.21 -10.66
CA THR A 114 13.13 22.96 -10.66
C THR A 114 13.05 22.31 -9.29
N PRO A 115 13.03 20.97 -9.18
CA PRO A 115 12.99 20.35 -7.87
C PRO A 115 14.25 20.64 -7.03
N SER A 116 14.14 20.54 -5.71
CA SER A 116 15.29 20.69 -4.83
C SER A 116 16.30 19.54 -5.01
N ARG A 117 17.56 19.75 -4.60
CA ARG A 117 18.58 18.70 -4.65
C ARG A 117 18.18 17.45 -3.85
N LEU A 118 17.43 17.61 -2.76
CA LEU A 118 16.97 16.48 -1.95
C LEU A 118 15.80 15.73 -2.60
N TRP A 119 15.04 16.37 -3.48
CA TRP A 119 13.94 15.74 -4.22
C TRP A 119 14.42 14.89 -5.40
N LEU A 120 15.54 15.28 -6.03
CA LEU A 120 16.08 14.62 -7.22
C LEU A 120 16.95 13.39 -6.93
N ARG A 121 17.13 13.01 -5.66
CA ARG A 121 18.11 12.01 -5.25
C ARG A 121 17.51 10.86 -4.49
#